data_AF-A0A7I8ET06-F1
#
_entry.id   AF-A0A7I8ET06-F1
#
_cell.length_a   1.000
_cell.length_b   1.000
_cell.length_c   1.000
_cell.angle_alpha   90.00
_cell.angle_beta   90.00
_cell.angle_gamma   90.00
#
_symmetry.space_group_name_H-M   'P 1'
#
loop_
_entity.id
_entity.type
_entity.pdbx_description
1 polymer ?
#
loop_
_entity_poly.entity_id
_entity_poly.type
_entity_poly.pdbx_seq_one_letter_code
_entity_poly.pdbx_strand_id
1 'polypeptide(L)'
;MSINLNPTRQGALVNQWYKWFGPAPVAPDASFKQRDAVRRAQTASWILLVVIILVLLPIPEVLDKPFVLIPIFIVAVCDVVALILNKYKQTKAAGIIVIITINFGLLGTLLSVPGGMPVADLPVLDLLIQSVIVAACMLGAGWSFVLMFVNIGIIFGLLHSPAISPELRAAYALNPNVFIQAVEVEAMVAVIVFILVYFSDRAIANLDRSEEIVAMERQELQRQQEELNLKQQLDEGIRQLMDTHTQVANGNYGARAPLAQDNVLWRVAYSLNTLLARLASNANLEQERYQERRAIRQLAENLMRGTTPQRTGTALDEVIVALTTRASNQPPRSVSPVQPARIVPAAPNSEPLQNPIQRQYDDASWRQRSDPRI
;
A
#
# COMPACT_ATOMS: atom_id res chain seq x y z
N MET A 1 13.90 2.02 -3.81
CA MET A 1 14.55 3.10 -3.03
C MET A 1 13.62 4.31 -3.03
N SER A 2 12.78 4.48 -2.00
CA SER A 2 11.89 5.64 -1.90
C SER A 2 12.67 6.85 -1.37
N ILE A 3 12.67 7.95 -2.12
CA ILE A 3 13.23 9.22 -1.64
C ILE A 3 12.23 9.78 -0.62
N ASN A 4 12.43 9.45 0.65
CA ASN A 4 11.77 10.15 1.75
C ASN A 4 12.28 11.59 1.77
N LEU A 5 11.58 12.48 1.05
CA LEU A 5 11.67 13.94 1.16
C LEU A 5 11.20 14.33 2.56
N ASN A 6 12.11 14.13 3.53
CA ASN A 6 11.80 14.19 4.95
C ASN A 6 11.32 15.61 5.30
N PRO A 7 10.03 15.80 5.65
CA PRO A 7 9.42 17.14 5.76
C PRO A 7 10.06 17.99 6.87
N THR A 8 10.80 17.34 7.77
CA THR A 8 11.66 17.93 8.81
C THR A 8 12.76 18.87 8.30
N ARG A 9 13.03 18.93 6.99
CA ARG A 9 13.92 19.94 6.38
C ARG A 9 13.21 21.09 5.65
N GLN A 10 11.88 21.20 5.68
CA GLN A 10 11.22 22.46 5.34
C GLN A 10 11.52 23.49 6.44
N GLY A 11 12.08 24.65 6.06
CA GLY A 11 12.49 25.68 7.01
C GLY A 11 11.31 26.19 7.85
N ALA A 12 11.58 26.60 9.10
CA ALA A 12 10.53 26.99 10.06
C ALA A 12 9.58 28.08 9.52
N LEU A 13 10.09 29.01 8.71
CA LEU A 13 9.29 30.04 8.03
C LEU A 13 8.28 29.47 7.02
N VAL A 14 8.63 28.43 6.28
CA VAL A 14 7.73 27.76 5.31
C VAL A 14 6.60 27.03 6.04
N ASN A 15 6.94 26.29 7.09
CA ASN A 15 5.95 25.60 7.93
C ASN A 15 5.02 26.60 8.63
N GLN A 16 5.54 27.73 9.10
CA GLN A 16 4.73 28.81 9.68
C GLN A 16 3.84 29.47 8.62
N TRP A 17 4.35 29.79 7.42
CA TRP A 17 3.54 30.35 6.35
C TRP A 17 2.35 29.45 6.00
N TYR A 18 2.59 28.16 5.77
CA TYR A 18 1.50 27.20 5.49
C TYR A 18 0.53 27.02 6.67
N LYS A 19 0.98 27.12 7.92
CA LYS A 19 0.09 27.09 9.09
C LYS A 19 -0.89 28.27 9.13
N TRP A 20 -0.49 29.43 8.62
CA TRP A 20 -1.33 30.64 8.62
C TRP A 20 -2.18 30.77 7.35
N PHE A 21 -1.62 30.51 6.16
CA PHE A 21 -2.28 30.79 4.86
C PHE A 21 -2.37 29.60 3.91
N GLY A 22 -1.74 28.47 4.25
CA GLY A 22 -1.83 27.24 3.46
C GLY A 22 -3.08 26.42 3.78
N PRO A 23 -3.50 25.53 2.87
CA PRO A 23 -4.48 24.49 3.18
C PRO A 23 -3.92 23.51 4.23
N ALA A 24 -4.80 22.93 5.05
CA ALA A 24 -4.42 21.83 5.92
C ALA A 24 -3.90 20.62 5.10
N PRO A 25 -2.84 19.92 5.57
CA PRO A 25 -2.29 18.75 4.88
C PRO A 25 -3.34 17.64 4.78
N VAL A 26 -3.25 16.83 3.73
CA VAL A 26 -4.13 15.66 3.52
C VAL A 26 -3.48 14.40 4.11
N ALA A 27 -4.30 13.45 4.53
CA ALA A 27 -3.83 12.15 5.02
C ALA A 27 -3.15 11.34 3.90
N PRO A 28 -2.22 10.41 4.21
CA PRO A 28 -1.42 9.70 3.20
C PRO A 28 -2.23 8.82 2.23
N ASP A 29 -3.37 8.31 2.70
CA ASP A 29 -4.36 7.50 1.99
C ASP A 29 -5.29 8.31 1.07
N ALA A 30 -5.20 9.65 1.11
CA ALA A 30 -6.12 10.51 0.37
C ALA A 30 -5.98 10.39 -1.15
N SER A 31 -7.13 10.51 -1.83
CA SER A 31 -7.23 10.41 -3.28
C SER A 31 -6.30 11.40 -4.00
N PHE A 32 -5.76 11.00 -5.16
CA PHE A 32 -4.91 11.83 -6.02
C PHE A 32 -5.48 13.25 -6.21
N LYS A 33 -6.78 13.35 -6.50
CA LYS A 33 -7.50 14.62 -6.71
C LYS A 33 -7.49 15.55 -5.48
N GLN A 34 -7.49 15.00 -4.26
CA GLN A 34 -7.37 15.79 -3.02
C GLN A 34 -5.92 16.21 -2.76
N ARG A 35 -4.94 15.33 -3.04
CA ARG A 35 -3.51 15.63 -2.91
C ARG A 35 -3.09 16.73 -3.91
N ASP A 36 -3.49 16.63 -5.17
CA ASP A 36 -3.26 17.66 -6.20
C ASP A 36 -3.92 19.00 -5.84
N ALA A 37 -5.18 19.00 -5.41
CA ALA A 37 -5.86 20.24 -4.99
C ALA A 37 -5.14 20.96 -3.84
N VAL A 38 -4.51 20.23 -2.93
CA VAL A 38 -3.68 20.82 -1.85
C VAL A 38 -2.32 21.29 -2.35
N ARG A 39 -1.65 20.55 -3.26
CA ARG A 39 -0.42 21.03 -3.93
C ARG A 39 -0.67 22.35 -4.65
N ARG A 40 -1.74 22.45 -5.46
CA ARG A 40 -2.13 23.70 -6.17
C ARG A 40 -2.43 24.85 -5.20
N ALA A 41 -3.15 24.60 -4.11
CA ALA A 41 -3.45 25.62 -3.10
C ALA A 41 -2.21 26.07 -2.31
N GLN A 42 -1.17 25.24 -2.17
CA GLN A 42 0.12 25.64 -1.62
C GLN A 42 0.91 26.53 -2.58
N THR A 43 0.98 26.16 -3.88
CA THR A 43 1.60 27.02 -4.92
C THR A 43 0.89 28.38 -5.03
N ALA A 44 -0.44 28.37 -5.05
CA ALA A 44 -1.26 29.59 -5.04
C ALA A 44 -1.00 30.49 -3.83
N SER A 45 -0.73 29.90 -2.65
CA SER A 45 -0.39 30.66 -1.43
C SER A 45 0.92 31.44 -1.57
N TRP A 46 1.92 30.89 -2.26
CA TRP A 46 3.17 31.60 -2.57
C TRP A 46 2.99 32.66 -3.66
N ILE A 47 2.19 32.39 -4.69
CA ILE A 47 1.87 33.38 -5.72
C ILE A 47 1.15 34.58 -5.09
N LEU A 48 0.15 34.34 -4.23
CA LEU A 48 -0.54 35.39 -3.47
C LEU A 48 0.40 36.23 -2.61
N LEU A 49 1.39 35.62 -1.94
CA LEU A 49 2.41 36.35 -1.18
C LEU A 49 3.24 37.27 -2.08
N VAL A 50 3.67 36.79 -3.27
CA VAL A 50 4.42 37.61 -4.23
C VAL A 50 3.55 38.74 -4.79
N VAL A 51 2.29 38.48 -5.14
CA VAL A 51 1.33 39.51 -5.59
C VAL A 51 1.17 40.60 -4.52
N ILE A 52 0.96 40.24 -3.26
CA ILE A 52 0.83 41.21 -2.16
C ILE A 52 2.12 42.03 -2.00
N ILE A 53 3.30 41.42 -2.08
CA ILE A 53 4.56 42.16 -2.00
C ILE A 53 4.70 43.16 -3.15
N LEU A 54 4.31 42.78 -4.37
CA LEU A 54 4.30 43.68 -5.54
C LEU A 54 3.29 44.83 -5.40
N VAL A 55 2.10 44.56 -4.83
CA VAL A 55 1.07 45.58 -4.53
C VAL A 55 1.53 46.58 -3.46
N LEU A 56 2.31 46.13 -2.48
CA LEU A 56 2.83 46.99 -1.41
C LEU A 56 4.07 47.80 -1.85
N LEU A 57 4.81 47.33 -2.86
CA LEU A 57 6.05 47.96 -3.34
C LEU A 57 5.92 49.43 -3.79
N PRO A 58 4.88 49.86 -4.56
CA PRO A 58 4.76 51.25 -4.98
C PRO A 58 4.29 52.22 -3.88
N ILE A 59 3.82 51.73 -2.72
CA ILE A 59 3.24 52.58 -1.67
C ILE A 59 4.11 53.79 -1.29
N PRO A 60 5.44 53.68 -1.08
CA PRO A 60 6.29 54.81 -0.73
C PRO A 60 6.29 55.96 -1.74
N GLU A 61 6.05 55.69 -3.03
CA GLU A 61 6.03 56.69 -4.11
C GLU A 61 4.67 57.41 -4.26
N VAL A 62 3.63 56.87 -3.60
CA VAL A 62 2.25 57.37 -3.68
C VAL A 62 1.71 57.87 -2.34
N LEU A 63 2.53 57.93 -1.29
CA LEU A 63 2.15 58.47 0.03
C LEU A 63 1.56 59.90 -0.07
N ASP A 64 2.15 60.76 -0.91
CA ASP A 64 1.68 62.13 -1.15
C ASP A 64 0.49 62.22 -2.13
N LYS A 65 0.03 61.09 -2.67
CA LYS A 65 -0.99 60.97 -3.73
C LYS A 65 -2.23 60.22 -3.19
N PRO A 66 -3.03 60.79 -2.26
CA PRO A 66 -4.07 60.06 -1.52
C PRO A 66 -5.14 59.40 -2.40
N PHE A 67 -5.43 59.95 -3.58
CA PHE A 67 -6.35 59.32 -4.55
C PHE A 67 -5.83 57.99 -5.10
N VAL A 68 -4.51 57.79 -5.19
CA VAL A 68 -3.87 56.55 -5.67
C VAL A 68 -3.75 55.51 -4.56
N LEU A 69 -3.67 55.93 -3.29
CA LEU A 69 -3.71 55.02 -2.14
C LEU A 69 -5.05 54.26 -2.01
N ILE A 70 -6.16 54.86 -2.46
CA ILE A 70 -7.50 54.24 -2.39
C ILE A 70 -7.60 52.92 -3.18
N PRO A 71 -7.30 52.86 -4.49
CA PRO A 71 -7.33 51.60 -5.24
C PRO A 71 -6.30 50.60 -4.71
N ILE A 72 -5.10 51.03 -4.31
CA ILE A 72 -4.08 50.13 -3.73
C ILE A 72 -4.56 49.49 -2.42
N PHE A 73 -5.25 50.24 -1.55
CA PHE A 73 -5.83 49.70 -0.33
C PHE A 73 -6.97 48.70 -0.62
N ILE A 74 -7.84 48.99 -1.60
CA ILE A 74 -8.89 48.07 -2.04
C ILE A 74 -8.27 46.77 -2.59
N VAL A 75 -7.22 46.88 -3.41
CA VAL A 75 -6.45 45.76 -3.94
C VAL A 75 -5.89 44.88 -2.82
N ALA A 76 -5.19 45.48 -1.85
CA ALA A 76 -4.61 44.76 -0.71
C ALA A 76 -5.67 44.04 0.15
N VAL A 77 -6.86 44.64 0.34
CA VAL A 77 -7.99 43.99 1.03
C VAL A 77 -8.51 42.79 0.21
N CYS A 78 -8.64 42.93 -1.11
CA CYS A 78 -9.06 41.83 -1.99
C CYS A 78 -8.06 40.65 -1.98
N ASP A 79 -6.75 40.92 -1.97
CA ASP A 79 -5.73 39.87 -1.90
C ASP A 79 -5.72 39.13 -0.54
N VAL A 80 -6.00 39.83 0.56
CA VAL A 80 -6.21 39.21 1.88
C VAL A 80 -7.45 38.30 1.88
N VAL A 81 -8.55 38.73 1.22
CA VAL A 81 -9.74 37.88 1.02
C VAL A 81 -9.40 36.67 0.14
N ALA A 82 -8.59 36.84 -0.91
CA ALA A 82 -8.14 35.74 -1.76
C ALA A 82 -7.24 34.72 -1.02
N LEU A 83 -6.33 35.17 -0.14
CA LEU A 83 -5.57 34.30 0.78
C LEU A 83 -6.51 33.47 1.67
N ILE A 84 -7.55 34.08 2.24
CA ILE A 84 -8.52 33.39 3.09
C ILE A 84 -9.31 32.35 2.29
N LEU A 85 -9.77 32.68 1.09
CA LEU A 85 -10.48 31.75 0.19
C LEU A 85 -9.58 30.59 -0.27
N ASN A 86 -8.29 30.86 -0.56
CA ASN A 86 -7.29 29.84 -0.89
C ASN A 86 -7.08 28.86 0.27
N LYS A 87 -7.00 29.35 1.52
CA LYS A 87 -6.94 28.53 2.73
C LYS A 87 -8.15 27.60 2.89
N TYR A 88 -9.34 28.08 2.53
CA TYR A 88 -10.57 27.26 2.45
C TYR A 88 -10.68 26.40 1.18
N LYS A 89 -9.57 26.18 0.45
CA LYS A 89 -9.46 25.36 -0.77
C LYS A 89 -10.27 25.89 -1.97
N GLN A 90 -10.79 27.12 -1.91
CA GLN A 90 -11.50 27.76 -3.02
C GLN A 90 -10.53 28.47 -3.98
N THR A 91 -9.49 27.75 -4.43
CA THR A 91 -8.37 28.29 -5.23
C THR A 91 -8.84 29.05 -6.48
N LYS A 92 -9.89 28.56 -7.15
CA LYS A 92 -10.45 29.21 -8.34
C LYS A 92 -11.14 30.54 -8.03
N ALA A 93 -11.86 30.64 -6.91
CA ALA A 93 -12.49 31.90 -6.49
C ALA A 93 -11.44 32.93 -6.09
N ALA A 94 -10.43 32.51 -5.33
CA ALA A 94 -9.27 33.34 -5.01
C ALA A 94 -8.55 33.84 -6.28
N GLY A 95 -8.32 32.96 -7.25
CA GLY A 95 -7.66 33.31 -8.51
C GLY A 95 -8.45 34.33 -9.33
N ILE A 96 -9.77 34.13 -9.48
CA ILE A 96 -10.65 35.08 -10.16
C ILE A 96 -10.61 36.46 -9.48
N ILE A 97 -10.66 36.50 -8.15
CA ILE A 97 -10.56 37.76 -7.39
C ILE A 97 -9.22 38.45 -7.68
N VAL A 98 -8.08 37.77 -7.52
CA VAL A 98 -6.76 38.36 -7.80
C VAL A 98 -6.64 38.87 -9.25
N ILE A 99 -7.14 38.11 -10.23
CA ILE A 99 -7.09 38.50 -11.64
C ILE A 99 -7.91 39.78 -11.90
N ILE A 100 -9.12 39.87 -11.36
CA ILE A 100 -9.97 41.06 -11.41
C ILE A 100 -9.24 42.22 -10.71
N THR A 101 -8.74 41.98 -9.51
CA THR A 101 -8.07 42.96 -8.66
C THR A 101 -6.80 43.53 -9.29
N ILE A 102 -5.96 42.72 -9.94
CA ILE A 102 -4.79 43.19 -10.70
C ILE A 102 -5.25 44.08 -11.87
N ASN A 103 -6.19 43.61 -12.69
CA ASN A 103 -6.62 44.34 -13.89
C ASN A 103 -7.29 45.68 -13.55
N PHE A 104 -8.25 45.69 -12.62
CA PHE A 104 -8.92 46.92 -12.19
C PHE A 104 -8.03 47.82 -11.32
N GLY A 105 -7.06 47.25 -10.59
CA GLY A 105 -6.07 48.01 -9.82
C GLY A 105 -5.10 48.79 -10.73
N LEU A 106 -4.53 48.12 -11.73
CA LEU A 106 -3.67 48.75 -12.75
C LEU A 106 -4.44 49.78 -13.57
N LEU A 107 -5.59 49.39 -14.15
CA LEU A 107 -6.42 50.29 -14.95
C LEU A 107 -6.92 51.49 -14.12
N GLY A 108 -7.35 51.27 -12.88
CA GLY A 108 -7.77 52.32 -11.96
C GLY A 108 -6.64 53.29 -11.60
N THR A 109 -5.41 52.80 -11.47
CA THR A 109 -4.22 53.62 -11.22
C THR A 109 -3.92 54.50 -12.44
N LEU A 110 -3.87 53.92 -13.64
CA LEU A 110 -3.60 54.64 -14.89
C LEU A 110 -4.69 55.68 -15.23
N LEU A 111 -5.96 55.37 -14.96
CA LEU A 111 -7.07 56.31 -15.14
C LEU A 111 -7.14 57.39 -14.04
N SER A 112 -6.40 57.25 -12.94
CA SER A 112 -6.31 58.25 -11.86
C SER A 112 -5.21 59.30 -12.08
N VAL A 113 -4.39 59.17 -13.12
CA VAL A 113 -3.31 60.13 -13.42
C VAL A 113 -3.91 61.46 -13.94
N PRO A 114 -3.70 62.59 -13.26
CA PRO A 114 -4.24 63.88 -13.69
C PRO A 114 -3.57 64.34 -14.99
N GLY A 115 -4.36 64.51 -16.05
CA GLY A 115 -3.87 64.77 -17.42
C GLY A 115 -3.82 63.54 -18.32
N GLY A 116 -4.13 62.35 -17.78
CA GLY A 116 -4.14 61.08 -18.50
C GLY A 116 -2.77 60.40 -18.56
N MET A 117 -2.76 59.14 -19.01
CA MET A 117 -1.56 58.30 -19.02
C MET A 117 -0.45 58.90 -19.92
N PRO A 118 0.75 59.21 -19.40
CA PRO A 118 1.90 59.71 -20.16
C PRO A 118 2.65 58.57 -20.87
N VAL A 119 3.61 58.92 -21.73
CA VAL A 119 4.47 57.93 -22.43
C VAL A 119 5.34 57.12 -21.46
N ALA A 120 5.75 57.73 -20.34
CA ALA A 120 6.56 57.08 -19.31
C ALA A 120 5.86 55.89 -18.61
N ASP A 121 4.52 55.87 -18.60
CA ASP A 121 3.72 54.85 -17.92
C ASP A 121 3.42 53.64 -18.83
N LEU A 122 3.85 53.63 -20.09
CA LEU A 122 3.66 52.49 -20.99
C LEU A 122 4.15 51.14 -20.43
N PRO A 123 5.31 51.04 -19.73
CA PRO A 123 5.76 49.78 -19.11
C PRO A 123 4.85 49.28 -17.96
N VAL A 124 3.93 50.12 -17.44
CA VAL A 124 2.93 49.68 -16.46
C VAL A 124 1.90 48.74 -17.10
N LEU A 125 1.72 48.81 -18.43
CA LEU A 125 0.88 47.87 -19.18
C LEU A 125 1.47 46.46 -19.19
N ASP A 126 2.80 46.31 -19.16
CA ASP A 126 3.45 45.00 -19.07
C ASP A 126 3.17 44.31 -17.71
N LEU A 127 2.69 45.04 -16.69
CA LEU A 127 2.24 44.42 -15.43
C LEU A 127 0.91 43.64 -15.59
N LEU A 128 0.15 43.83 -16.68
CA LEU A 128 -1.05 43.03 -16.98
C LEU A 128 -0.69 41.54 -17.15
N ILE A 129 0.53 41.23 -17.61
CA ILE A 129 1.12 39.88 -17.70
C ILE A 129 1.07 39.14 -16.35
N GLN A 130 1.14 39.85 -15.22
CA GLN A 130 1.01 39.27 -13.89
C GLN A 130 -0.33 38.52 -13.73
N SER A 131 -1.41 39.04 -14.32
CA SER A 131 -2.72 38.39 -14.31
C SER A 131 -2.76 37.11 -15.18
N VAL A 132 -2.02 37.06 -16.29
CA VAL A 132 -1.85 35.87 -17.14
C VAL A 132 -1.12 34.75 -16.38
N ILE A 133 -0.06 35.10 -15.63
CA ILE A 133 0.70 34.17 -14.79
C ILE A 133 -0.19 33.62 -13.67
N VAL A 134 -0.92 34.48 -12.96
CA VAL A 134 -1.87 34.08 -11.91
C VAL A 134 -2.96 33.17 -12.48
N ALA A 135 -3.55 33.53 -13.63
CA ALA A 135 -4.60 32.76 -14.29
C ALA A 135 -4.16 31.34 -14.65
N ALA A 136 -3.01 31.19 -15.29
CA ALA A 136 -2.48 29.87 -15.64
C ALA A 136 -2.23 28.99 -14.40
N CYS A 137 -1.62 29.55 -13.36
CA CYS A 137 -1.25 28.81 -12.15
C CYS A 137 -2.44 28.47 -11.24
N MET A 138 -3.47 29.33 -11.15
CA MET A 138 -4.60 29.14 -10.23
C MET A 138 -5.88 28.59 -10.88
N LEU A 139 -6.11 28.87 -12.17
CA LEU A 139 -7.28 28.38 -12.92
C LEU A 139 -6.94 27.23 -13.88
N GLY A 140 -5.67 27.09 -14.26
CA GLY A 140 -5.14 26.05 -15.14
C GLY A 140 -4.64 26.64 -16.47
N ALA A 141 -3.63 26.00 -17.07
CA ALA A 141 -2.83 26.55 -18.19
C ALA A 141 -3.63 27.29 -19.27
N GLY A 142 -4.74 26.73 -19.77
CA GLY A 142 -5.55 27.32 -20.84
C GLY A 142 -6.16 28.69 -20.54
N TRP A 143 -6.20 29.11 -19.27
CA TRP A 143 -6.64 30.47 -18.91
C TRP A 143 -5.59 31.55 -19.23
N SER A 144 -4.34 31.21 -19.54
CA SER A 144 -3.36 32.21 -20.00
C SER A 144 -3.84 32.91 -21.27
N PHE A 145 -4.30 32.16 -22.27
CA PHE A 145 -4.83 32.69 -23.52
C PHE A 145 -6.11 33.50 -23.33
N VAL A 146 -6.98 33.08 -22.40
CA VAL A 146 -8.21 33.83 -22.08
C VAL A 146 -7.85 35.21 -21.53
N LEU A 147 -6.90 35.30 -20.59
CA LEU A 147 -6.48 36.58 -20.04
C LEU A 147 -5.63 37.39 -21.01
N MET A 148 -4.76 36.78 -21.82
CA MET A 148 -4.05 37.44 -22.92
C MET A 148 -5.00 38.20 -23.84
N PHE A 149 -6.11 37.59 -24.29
CA PHE A 149 -7.11 38.29 -25.12
C PHE A 149 -7.85 39.40 -24.37
N VAL A 150 -8.12 39.23 -23.07
CA VAL A 150 -8.71 40.29 -22.23
C VAL A 150 -7.76 41.48 -22.08
N ASN A 151 -6.49 41.22 -21.77
CA ASN A 151 -5.45 42.23 -21.59
C ASN A 151 -5.19 43.00 -22.89
N ILE A 152 -5.09 42.31 -24.03
CA ILE A 152 -5.01 42.94 -25.36
C ILE A 152 -6.23 43.84 -25.61
N GLY A 153 -7.43 43.42 -25.21
CA GLY A 153 -8.65 44.22 -25.28
C GLY A 153 -8.62 45.46 -24.36
N ILE A 154 -8.07 45.34 -23.15
CA ILE A 154 -7.89 46.45 -22.21
C ILE A 154 -6.86 47.45 -22.75
N ILE A 155 -5.71 46.98 -23.23
CA ILE A 155 -4.65 47.81 -23.84
C ILE A 155 -5.20 48.56 -25.07
N PHE A 156 -5.90 47.84 -25.96
CA PHE A 156 -6.54 48.44 -27.14
C PHE A 156 -7.56 49.51 -26.74
N GLY A 157 -8.45 49.20 -25.79
CA GLY A 157 -9.48 50.12 -25.29
C GLY A 157 -8.90 51.34 -24.59
N LEU A 158 -7.79 51.18 -23.86
CA LEU A 158 -7.10 52.28 -23.19
C LEU A 158 -6.39 53.20 -24.20
N LEU A 159 -5.66 52.66 -25.18
CA LEU A 159 -4.99 53.46 -26.22
C LEU A 159 -5.97 54.22 -27.15
N HIS A 160 -7.22 53.75 -27.27
CA HIS A 160 -8.29 54.45 -27.99
C HIS A 160 -9.17 55.32 -27.07
N SER A 161 -8.92 55.32 -25.76
CA SER A 161 -9.68 56.11 -24.78
C SER A 161 -9.31 57.60 -24.83
N PRO A 162 -10.24 58.53 -24.57
CA PRO A 162 -9.89 59.93 -24.31
C PRO A 162 -8.94 60.12 -23.11
N ALA A 163 -8.76 59.10 -22.25
CA ALA A 163 -7.96 59.14 -21.03
C ALA A 163 -6.43 59.01 -21.21
N ILE A 164 -5.91 58.77 -22.42
CA ILE A 164 -4.47 58.94 -22.68
C ILE A 164 -4.08 60.42 -22.76
N SER A 165 -2.87 60.76 -22.33
CA SER A 165 -2.39 62.15 -22.43
C SER A 165 -2.27 62.61 -23.89
N PRO A 166 -2.29 63.94 -24.16
CA PRO A 166 -2.08 64.46 -25.51
C PRO A 166 -0.71 64.08 -26.09
N GLU A 167 0.32 63.97 -25.24
CA GLU A 167 1.66 63.51 -25.60
C GLU A 167 1.65 62.06 -26.06
N LEU A 168 1.07 61.15 -25.27
CA LEU A 168 0.97 59.74 -25.64
C LEU A 168 0.13 59.54 -26.91
N ARG A 169 -0.94 60.34 -27.09
CA ARG A 169 -1.74 60.32 -28.32
C ARG A 169 -0.93 60.73 -29.55
N ALA A 170 -0.06 61.74 -29.43
CA ALA A 170 0.85 62.15 -30.50
C ALA A 170 1.93 61.07 -30.78
N ALA A 171 2.52 60.50 -29.73
CA ALA A 171 3.51 59.43 -29.86
C ALA A 171 2.93 58.17 -30.53
N TYR A 172 1.72 57.76 -30.14
CA TYR A 172 1.02 56.61 -30.75
C TYR A 172 0.63 56.86 -32.20
N ALA A 173 0.19 58.08 -32.55
CA ALA A 173 -0.11 58.46 -33.93
C ALA A 173 1.14 58.47 -34.84
N LEU A 174 2.32 58.77 -34.28
CA LEU A 174 3.60 58.69 -34.99
C LEU A 174 4.16 57.26 -35.06
N ASN A 175 3.88 56.42 -34.06
CA ASN A 175 4.39 55.04 -34.00
C ASN A 175 3.35 54.05 -33.43
N PRO A 176 2.42 53.54 -34.26
CA PRO A 176 1.42 52.54 -33.84
C PRO A 176 2.02 51.21 -33.34
N ASN A 177 3.31 50.94 -33.62
CA ASN A 177 3.97 49.69 -33.23
C ASN A 177 4.05 49.48 -31.71
N VAL A 178 3.86 50.53 -30.90
CA VAL A 178 3.75 50.43 -29.42
C VAL A 178 2.66 49.43 -29.02
N PHE A 179 1.52 49.40 -29.74
CA PHE A 179 0.47 48.41 -29.50
C PHE A 179 0.93 46.99 -29.90
N ILE A 180 1.63 46.85 -31.02
CA ILE A 180 2.11 45.56 -31.52
C ILE A 180 3.12 44.95 -30.55
N GLN A 181 4.02 45.76 -29.99
CA GLN A 181 5.01 45.32 -28.99
C GLN A 181 4.34 44.78 -27.71
N ALA A 182 3.35 45.50 -27.16
CA ALA A 182 2.62 45.02 -25.98
C ALA A 182 1.86 43.71 -26.26
N VAL A 183 1.24 43.58 -27.46
CA VAL A 183 0.58 42.35 -27.91
C VAL A 183 1.57 41.19 -28.07
N GLU A 184 2.77 41.45 -28.61
CA GLU A 184 3.82 40.44 -28.82
C GLU A 184 4.34 39.88 -27.49
N VAL A 185 4.60 40.75 -26.49
CA VAL A 185 5.06 40.32 -25.16
C VAL A 185 3.97 39.54 -24.42
N GLU A 186 2.72 40.01 -24.39
CA GLU A 186 1.60 39.27 -23.79
C GLU A 186 1.40 37.89 -24.45
N ALA A 187 1.44 37.82 -25.78
CA ALA A 187 1.33 36.55 -26.50
C ALA A 187 2.50 35.59 -26.21
N MET A 188 3.73 36.11 -26.19
CA MET A 188 4.93 35.33 -25.85
C MET A 188 4.84 34.75 -24.43
N VAL A 189 4.48 35.56 -23.44
CA VAL A 189 4.37 35.07 -22.05
C VAL A 189 3.18 34.12 -21.88
N ALA A 190 2.03 34.39 -22.50
CA ALA A 190 0.87 33.49 -22.44
C ALA A 190 1.18 32.09 -22.99
N VAL A 191 1.96 31.99 -24.07
CA VAL A 191 2.45 30.72 -24.64
C VAL A 191 3.47 30.04 -23.72
N ILE A 192 4.49 30.77 -23.24
CA ILE A 192 5.54 30.20 -22.37
C ILE A 192 4.92 29.67 -21.07
N VAL A 193 4.05 30.44 -20.42
CA VAL A 193 3.39 30.05 -19.18
C VAL A 193 2.41 28.90 -19.41
N PHE A 194 1.66 28.88 -20.53
CA PHE A 194 0.84 27.73 -20.91
C PHE A 194 1.68 26.44 -20.98
N ILE A 195 2.80 26.49 -21.72
CA ILE A 195 3.74 25.38 -21.88
C ILE A 195 4.25 24.90 -20.52
N LEU A 196 4.77 25.80 -19.68
CA LEU A 196 5.33 25.46 -18.36
C LEU A 196 4.31 24.81 -17.43
N VAL A 197 3.12 25.39 -17.28
CA VAL A 197 2.08 24.85 -16.40
C VAL A 197 1.55 23.51 -16.95
N TYR A 198 1.33 23.40 -18.25
CA TYR A 198 0.84 22.17 -18.89
C TYR A 198 1.82 20.99 -18.77
N PHE A 199 3.12 21.23 -18.97
CA PHE A 199 4.14 20.19 -18.76
C PHE A 199 4.35 19.87 -17.29
N SER A 200 4.23 20.84 -16.37
CA SER A 200 4.29 20.59 -14.92
C SER A 200 3.14 19.69 -14.45
N ASP A 201 1.90 20.03 -14.82
CA ASP A 201 0.71 19.22 -14.50
C ASP A 201 0.83 17.79 -15.05
N ARG A 202 1.33 17.63 -16.29
CA ARG A 202 1.57 16.31 -16.89
C ARG A 202 2.71 15.54 -16.22
N ALA A 203 3.80 16.20 -15.84
CA ALA A 203 4.93 15.57 -15.16
C ALA A 203 4.52 15.04 -13.78
N ILE A 204 3.78 15.85 -13.00
CA ILE A 204 3.23 15.45 -11.70
C ILE A 204 2.31 14.23 -11.86
N ALA A 205 1.34 14.28 -12.79
CA ALA A 205 0.42 13.17 -13.04
C ALA A 205 1.13 11.86 -13.49
N ASN A 206 2.28 11.96 -14.18
CA ASN A 206 3.08 10.79 -14.55
C ASN A 206 3.95 10.27 -13.38
N LEU A 207 4.41 11.14 -12.48
CA LEU A 207 5.14 10.74 -11.27
C LEU A 207 4.24 9.98 -10.30
N ASP A 208 3.05 10.51 -9.97
CA ASP A 208 2.12 9.83 -9.05
C ASP A 208 1.66 8.46 -9.61
N ARG A 209 1.51 8.33 -10.94
CA ARG A 209 1.27 7.01 -11.61
C ARG A 209 2.45 6.05 -11.46
N SER A 210 3.68 6.57 -11.54
CA SER A 210 4.89 5.77 -11.35
C SER A 210 5.00 5.28 -9.90
N GLU A 211 4.60 6.10 -8.92
CA GLU A 211 4.48 5.68 -7.52
C GLU A 211 3.44 4.56 -7.32
N GLU A 212 2.28 4.66 -7.97
CA GLU A 212 1.23 3.64 -7.92
C GLU A 212 1.68 2.30 -8.53
N ILE A 213 2.35 2.33 -9.69
CA ILE A 213 2.95 1.14 -10.32
C ILE A 213 4.00 0.50 -9.40
N VAL A 214 4.91 1.29 -8.84
CA VAL A 214 5.96 0.80 -7.91
C VAL A 214 5.38 0.31 -6.59
N ALA A 215 4.20 0.76 -6.16
CA ALA A 215 3.49 0.21 -5.01
C ALA A 215 2.90 -1.17 -5.33
N MET A 216 2.26 -1.34 -6.48
CA MET A 216 1.72 -2.62 -6.95
C MET A 216 2.84 -3.65 -7.20
N GLU A 217 3.94 -3.25 -7.84
CA GLU A 217 5.12 -4.08 -8.10
C GLU A 217 5.69 -4.67 -6.79
N ARG A 218 5.80 -3.85 -5.72
CA ARG A 218 6.27 -4.33 -4.41
C ARG A 218 5.31 -5.32 -3.77
N GLN A 219 3.99 -5.11 -3.89
CA GLN A 219 3.01 -6.05 -3.37
C GLN A 219 3.07 -7.40 -4.10
N GLU A 220 3.30 -7.37 -5.41
CA GLU A 220 3.40 -8.59 -6.22
C GLU A 220 4.73 -9.34 -5.97
N LEU A 221 5.85 -8.62 -5.83
CA LEU A 221 7.13 -9.21 -5.39
C LEU A 221 7.04 -9.83 -3.99
N GLN A 222 6.27 -9.26 -3.07
CA GLN A 222 6.02 -9.86 -1.75
C GLN A 222 5.28 -11.20 -1.88
N ARG A 223 4.19 -11.27 -2.66
CA ARG A 223 3.48 -12.53 -2.94
C ARG A 223 4.37 -13.57 -3.59
N GLN A 224 5.17 -13.18 -4.58
CA GLN A 224 6.09 -14.10 -5.26
C GLN A 224 7.14 -14.66 -4.29
N GLN A 225 7.65 -13.85 -3.35
CA GLN A 225 8.54 -14.33 -2.30
C GLN A 225 7.83 -15.29 -1.32
N GLU A 226 6.59 -15.00 -0.93
CA GLU A 226 5.77 -15.89 -0.09
C GLU A 226 5.51 -17.24 -0.80
N GLU A 227 5.16 -17.23 -2.08
CA GLU A 227 5.01 -18.45 -2.90
C GLU A 227 6.32 -19.24 -3.04
N LEU A 228 7.46 -18.56 -3.25
CA LEU A 228 8.76 -19.21 -3.36
C LEU A 228 9.18 -19.85 -2.03
N ASN A 229 8.96 -19.18 -0.92
CA ASN A 229 9.20 -19.72 0.42
C ASN A 229 8.33 -20.97 0.67
N LEU A 230 7.05 -20.92 0.31
CA LEU A 230 6.12 -22.04 0.45
C LEU A 230 6.51 -23.22 -0.45
N LYS A 231 6.93 -22.97 -1.70
CA LYS A 231 7.44 -24.01 -2.62
C LYS A 231 8.70 -24.68 -2.05
N GLN A 232 9.64 -23.92 -1.49
CA GLN A 232 10.84 -24.47 -0.84
C GLN A 232 10.49 -25.34 0.39
N GLN A 233 9.52 -24.92 1.21
CA GLN A 233 9.03 -25.73 2.34
C GLN A 233 8.34 -27.02 1.90
N LEU A 234 7.62 -27.01 0.78
CA LEU A 234 7.01 -28.21 0.19
C LEU A 234 8.08 -29.16 -0.37
N ASP A 235 9.01 -28.66 -1.20
CA ASP A 235 10.06 -29.48 -1.82
C ASP A 235 10.94 -30.17 -0.77
N GLU A 236 11.34 -29.44 0.28
CA GLU A 236 12.11 -30.00 1.40
C GLU A 236 11.28 -31.00 2.21
N GLY A 237 9.99 -30.71 2.45
CA GLY A 237 9.09 -31.65 3.12
C GLY A 237 8.87 -32.95 2.33
N ILE A 238 8.80 -32.87 1.00
CA ILE A 238 8.72 -34.03 0.10
C ILE A 238 9.98 -34.88 0.16
N ARG A 239 11.17 -34.27 0.15
CA ARG A 239 12.45 -34.98 0.28
C ARG A 239 12.52 -35.77 1.58
N GLN A 240 12.25 -35.13 2.71
CA GLN A 240 12.30 -35.78 4.03
C GLN A 240 11.28 -36.93 4.16
N LEU A 241 10.09 -36.80 3.54
CA LEU A 241 9.11 -37.90 3.44
C LEU A 241 9.65 -39.06 2.58
N MET A 242 10.27 -38.77 1.42
CA MET A 242 10.78 -39.78 0.49
C MET A 242 12.03 -40.50 1.04
N ASP A 243 12.91 -39.79 1.72
CA ASP A 243 14.07 -40.37 2.43
C ASP A 243 13.62 -41.29 3.57
N THR A 244 12.60 -40.87 4.34
CA THR A 244 11.99 -41.71 5.39
C THR A 244 11.39 -42.98 4.77
N HIS A 245 10.62 -42.86 3.69
CA HIS A 245 10.05 -44.01 3.00
C HIS A 245 11.13 -44.96 2.46
N THR A 246 12.24 -44.42 1.94
CA THR A 246 13.38 -45.21 1.44
C THR A 246 14.09 -45.95 2.57
N GLN A 247 14.30 -45.32 3.73
CA GLN A 247 14.85 -45.99 4.91
C GLN A 247 13.95 -47.14 5.40
N VAL A 248 12.63 -46.93 5.42
CA VAL A 248 11.65 -47.96 5.78
C VAL A 248 11.64 -49.13 4.80
N ALA A 249 11.71 -48.85 3.48
CA ALA A 249 11.81 -49.87 2.45
C ALA A 249 13.09 -50.71 2.57
N ASN A 250 14.18 -50.11 3.07
CA ASN A 250 15.43 -50.79 3.42
C ASN A 250 15.39 -51.48 4.80
N GLY A 251 14.22 -51.64 5.42
CA GLY A 251 14.01 -52.36 6.68
C GLY A 251 14.18 -51.53 7.96
N ASN A 252 14.51 -50.23 7.88
CA ASN A 252 14.58 -49.37 9.06
C ASN A 252 13.18 -48.88 9.48
N TYR A 253 12.40 -49.76 10.09
CA TYR A 253 11.05 -49.43 10.62
C TYR A 253 11.07 -48.42 11.79
N GLY A 254 12.25 -48.14 12.35
CA GLY A 254 12.47 -47.08 13.34
C GLY A 254 12.48 -45.66 12.76
N ALA A 255 12.64 -45.51 11.44
CA ALA A 255 12.68 -44.20 10.78
C ALA A 255 11.38 -43.40 10.97
N ARG A 256 11.50 -42.08 11.01
CA ARG A 256 10.40 -41.11 11.18
C ARG A 256 10.67 -39.88 10.31
N ALA A 257 9.63 -39.35 9.68
CA ALA A 257 9.70 -38.10 8.93
C ALA A 257 9.70 -36.91 9.91
N PRO A 258 10.79 -36.11 10.00
CA PRO A 258 10.99 -35.11 11.05
C PRO A 258 10.43 -33.73 10.67
N LEU A 259 9.25 -33.66 10.05
CA LEU A 259 8.64 -32.38 9.70
C LEU A 259 8.22 -31.61 10.96
N ALA A 260 8.57 -30.33 11.01
CA ALA A 260 8.08 -29.39 12.00
C ALA A 260 6.61 -28.99 11.76
N GLN A 261 5.93 -28.47 12.80
CA GLN A 261 4.48 -28.25 12.80
C GLN A 261 4.00 -27.10 11.88
N ASP A 262 4.92 -26.22 11.50
CA ASP A 262 4.73 -25.12 10.56
C ASP A 262 4.79 -25.58 9.09
N ASN A 263 5.37 -26.74 8.80
CA ASN A 263 5.42 -27.26 7.44
C ASN A 263 4.03 -27.73 6.98
N VAL A 264 3.60 -27.30 5.78
CA VAL A 264 2.30 -27.65 5.18
C VAL A 264 2.05 -29.16 5.12
N LEU A 265 3.11 -29.96 4.94
CA LEU A 265 3.05 -31.43 4.86
C LEU A 265 3.11 -32.13 6.23
N TRP A 266 3.13 -31.40 7.35
CA TRP A 266 3.19 -31.98 8.70
C TRP A 266 2.08 -33.01 8.95
N ARG A 267 0.85 -32.75 8.48
CA ARG A 267 -0.27 -33.70 8.59
C ARG A 267 0.01 -35.01 7.85
N VAL A 268 0.69 -34.94 6.70
CA VAL A 268 1.10 -36.11 5.92
C VAL A 268 2.17 -36.90 6.68
N ALA A 269 3.22 -36.24 7.18
CA ALA A 269 4.26 -36.87 7.99
C ALA A 269 3.71 -37.50 9.28
N TYR A 270 2.76 -36.84 9.96
CA TYR A 270 2.10 -37.40 11.15
C TYR A 270 1.33 -38.69 10.81
N SER A 271 0.58 -38.71 9.71
CA SER A 271 -0.13 -39.91 9.26
C SER A 271 0.83 -41.04 8.85
N LEU A 272 1.92 -40.71 8.14
CA LEU A 272 2.97 -41.66 7.77
C LEU A 272 3.64 -42.23 9.04
N ASN A 273 4.12 -41.39 9.95
CA ASN A 273 4.75 -41.81 11.20
C ASN A 273 3.83 -42.73 12.05
N THR A 274 2.52 -42.52 12.00
CA THR A 274 1.52 -43.39 12.64
C THR A 274 1.41 -44.76 11.97
N LEU A 275 1.43 -44.82 10.63
CA LEU A 275 1.46 -46.08 9.87
C LEU A 275 2.78 -46.82 10.07
N LEU A 276 3.92 -46.12 10.07
CA LEU A 276 5.24 -46.68 10.34
C LEU A 276 5.36 -47.25 11.75
N ALA A 277 4.76 -46.60 12.76
CA ALA A 277 4.71 -47.16 14.12
C ALA A 277 3.92 -48.48 14.19
N ARG A 278 2.79 -48.59 13.47
CA ARG A 278 2.01 -49.84 13.37
C ARG A 278 2.78 -50.94 12.63
N LEU A 279 3.43 -50.59 11.53
CA LEU A 279 4.21 -51.53 10.72
C LEU A 279 5.44 -52.06 11.48
N ALA A 280 6.16 -51.18 12.19
CA ALA A 280 7.25 -51.56 13.09
C ALA A 280 6.77 -52.50 14.20
N SER A 281 5.60 -52.22 14.81
CA SER A 281 5.01 -53.09 15.81
C SER A 281 4.66 -54.48 15.26
N ASN A 282 4.17 -54.57 14.02
CA ASN A 282 3.88 -55.87 13.39
C ASN A 282 5.17 -56.64 13.05
N ALA A 283 6.19 -55.97 12.51
CA ALA A 283 7.50 -56.59 12.22
C ALA A 283 8.15 -57.16 13.49
N ASN A 284 8.07 -56.44 14.62
CA ASN A 284 8.54 -56.93 15.91
C ASN A 284 7.79 -58.19 16.37
N LEU A 285 6.45 -58.20 16.26
CA LEU A 285 5.62 -59.37 16.61
C LEU A 285 5.89 -60.59 15.70
N GLU A 286 6.20 -60.38 14.42
CA GLU A 286 6.61 -61.45 13.52
C GLU A 286 7.99 -62.00 13.86
N GLN A 287 8.94 -61.12 14.23
CA GLN A 287 10.27 -61.53 14.68
C GLN A 287 10.23 -62.29 16.01
N GLU A 288 9.42 -61.84 16.97
CA GLU A 288 9.15 -62.51 18.24
C GLU A 288 8.56 -63.91 18.00
N ARG A 289 7.48 -64.02 17.20
CA ARG A 289 6.92 -65.31 16.79
C ARG A 289 7.91 -66.21 16.04
N TYR A 290 8.86 -65.65 15.32
CA TYR A 290 9.92 -66.43 14.65
C TYR A 290 10.95 -66.95 15.65
N GLN A 291 11.29 -66.19 16.69
CA GLN A 291 12.11 -66.64 17.82
C GLN A 291 11.39 -67.73 18.64
N GLU A 292 10.12 -67.53 19.00
CA GLU A 292 9.28 -68.55 19.65
C GLU A 292 9.26 -69.84 18.82
N ARG A 293 8.98 -69.77 17.51
CA ARG A 293 8.95 -70.95 16.63
C ARG A 293 10.30 -71.68 16.54
N ARG A 294 11.43 -70.98 16.70
CA ARG A 294 12.76 -71.61 16.82
C ARG A 294 12.93 -72.28 18.19
N ALA A 295 12.55 -71.60 19.28
CA ALA A 295 12.59 -72.13 20.64
C ALA A 295 11.71 -73.39 20.81
N ILE A 296 10.49 -73.42 20.24
CA ILE A 296 9.62 -74.62 20.23
C ILE A 296 10.32 -75.80 19.56
N ARG A 297 10.96 -75.59 18.40
CA ARG A 297 11.66 -76.66 17.67
C ARG A 297 12.87 -77.17 18.45
N GLN A 298 13.68 -76.27 19.01
CA GLN A 298 14.83 -76.64 19.85
C GLN A 298 14.40 -77.39 21.13
N LEU A 299 13.30 -76.97 21.76
CA LEU A 299 12.70 -77.66 22.90
C LEU A 299 12.23 -79.07 22.51
N ALA A 300 11.53 -79.22 21.40
CA ALA A 300 11.07 -80.51 20.89
C ALA A 300 12.26 -81.44 20.53
N GLU A 301 13.29 -80.93 19.86
CA GLU A 301 14.49 -81.71 19.54
C GLU A 301 15.27 -82.18 20.78
N ASN A 302 15.38 -81.33 21.81
CA ASN A 302 16.01 -81.72 23.08
C ASN A 302 15.20 -82.79 23.80
N LEU A 303 13.87 -82.62 23.88
CA LEU A 303 12.98 -83.62 24.47
C LEU A 303 13.04 -84.97 23.72
N MET A 304 13.14 -84.96 22.38
CA MET A 304 13.35 -86.18 21.59
C MET A 304 14.71 -86.84 21.81
N ARG A 305 15.74 -86.08 22.21
CA ARG A 305 17.08 -86.59 22.54
C ARG A 305 17.26 -86.95 24.02
N GLY A 306 16.24 -86.73 24.86
CA GLY A 306 16.31 -86.95 26.30
C GLY A 306 17.22 -85.97 27.04
N THR A 307 17.65 -84.88 26.42
CA THR A 307 18.47 -83.84 27.04
C THR A 307 17.62 -82.83 27.79
N THR A 308 18.09 -82.35 28.94
CA THR A 308 17.42 -81.28 29.69
C THR A 308 17.42 -79.98 28.86
N PRO A 309 16.25 -79.39 28.55
CA PRO A 309 16.19 -78.19 27.73
C PRO A 309 16.74 -76.98 28.48
N GLN A 310 17.57 -76.20 27.80
CA GLN A 310 18.09 -74.93 28.30
C GLN A 310 17.02 -73.83 28.19
N ARG A 311 17.12 -72.81 29.05
CA ARG A 311 16.29 -71.61 28.96
C ARG A 311 16.53 -70.86 27.65
N THR A 312 15.44 -70.43 27.02
CA THR A 312 15.37 -69.83 25.69
C THR A 312 15.15 -68.32 25.73
N GLY A 313 14.79 -67.75 26.89
CA GLY A 313 14.46 -66.34 27.03
C GLY A 313 13.08 -65.96 26.48
N THR A 314 12.22 -66.94 26.17
CA THR A 314 10.86 -66.76 25.67
C THR A 314 9.82 -67.26 26.68
N ALA A 315 8.52 -67.05 26.43
CA ALA A 315 7.43 -67.57 27.27
C ALA A 315 7.47 -69.11 27.47
N LEU A 316 8.19 -69.85 26.61
CA LEU A 316 8.40 -71.29 26.74
C LEU A 316 9.27 -71.66 27.94
N ASP A 317 9.98 -70.72 28.54
CA ASP A 317 10.79 -70.96 29.74
C ASP A 317 9.92 -71.29 30.96
N GLU A 318 8.69 -70.79 31.02
CA GLU A 318 7.69 -71.20 32.02
C GLU A 318 7.30 -72.68 31.82
N VAL A 319 7.14 -73.12 30.57
CA VAL A 319 6.85 -74.52 30.21
C VAL A 319 8.03 -75.42 30.55
N ILE A 320 9.28 -74.97 30.32
CA ILE A 320 10.51 -75.68 30.69
C ILE A 320 10.62 -75.84 32.21
N VAL A 321 10.35 -74.77 32.98
CA VAL A 321 10.34 -74.81 34.45
C VAL A 321 9.23 -75.72 34.98
N ALA A 322 8.03 -75.68 34.39
CA ALA A 322 6.92 -76.54 34.75
C ALA A 322 7.22 -78.03 34.45
N LEU A 323 7.80 -78.34 33.29
CA LEU A 323 8.18 -79.71 32.92
C LEU A 323 9.27 -80.28 33.84
N THR A 324 10.31 -79.50 34.13
CA THR A 324 11.41 -79.94 35.02
C THR A 324 10.95 -80.11 36.46
N THR A 325 10.11 -79.20 36.98
CA THR A 325 9.51 -79.30 38.32
C THR A 325 8.50 -80.45 38.42
N ARG A 326 7.80 -80.78 37.31
CA ARG A 326 6.89 -81.94 37.26
C ARG A 326 7.65 -83.27 37.24
N ALA A 327 8.84 -83.30 36.62
CA ALA A 327 9.71 -84.47 36.63
C ALA A 327 10.30 -84.78 38.02
N SER A 328 10.49 -83.76 38.89
CA SER A 328 10.91 -83.97 40.28
C SER A 328 9.76 -84.32 41.23
N ASN A 329 8.54 -83.85 40.94
CA ASN A 329 7.42 -83.86 41.91
C ASN A 329 6.27 -84.81 41.48
N GLN A 330 6.54 -86.10 41.28
CA GLN A 330 5.54 -87.09 40.87
C GLN A 330 5.23 -88.16 41.96
N PRO A 331 4.42 -87.85 42.99
CA PRO A 331 3.88 -88.84 43.93
C PRO A 331 2.78 -89.71 43.27
N PRO A 332 2.42 -90.86 43.89
CA PRO A 332 1.43 -91.79 43.34
C PRO A 332 0.01 -91.22 43.31
N ARG A 333 -0.80 -91.70 42.35
CA ARG A 333 -2.20 -91.27 42.14
C ARG A 333 -3.11 -91.65 43.31
N SER A 334 -3.86 -90.68 43.82
CA SER A 334 -5.16 -90.89 44.47
C SER A 334 -6.29 -90.36 43.58
N VAL A 335 -7.53 -90.83 43.79
CA VAL A 335 -8.70 -90.55 42.95
C VAL A 335 -9.89 -90.18 43.86
N SER A 336 -10.70 -89.19 43.44
CA SER A 336 -12.07 -88.81 43.89
C SER A 336 -12.20 -87.31 44.20
N PRO A 337 -13.41 -86.72 44.25
CA PRO A 337 -14.58 -86.97 43.38
C PRO A 337 -15.22 -85.66 42.84
N VAL A 338 -16.32 -85.80 42.10
CA VAL A 338 -17.13 -84.70 41.52
C VAL A 338 -17.98 -83.96 42.58
N GLN A 339 -18.09 -82.63 42.49
CA GLN A 339 -19.27 -81.84 42.90
C GLN A 339 -19.45 -80.58 42.01
N PRO A 340 -20.67 -79.96 41.93
CA PRO A 340 -21.05 -79.17 40.75
C PRO A 340 -21.48 -77.69 40.97
N ALA A 341 -21.53 -76.96 39.84
CA ALA A 341 -22.44 -75.85 39.48
C ALA A 341 -22.48 -74.52 40.29
N ARG A 342 -22.30 -73.40 39.57
CA ARG A 342 -23.05 -72.14 39.84
C ARG A 342 -23.23 -71.27 38.58
N ILE A 343 -24.26 -70.43 38.61
CA ILE A 343 -24.74 -69.46 37.60
C ILE A 343 -25.38 -68.26 38.36
N VAL A 344 -25.81 -67.12 37.79
CA VAL A 344 -26.32 -66.83 36.42
C VAL A 344 -25.63 -65.55 35.82
N PRO A 345 -26.18 -64.65 34.95
CA PRO A 345 -25.35 -63.87 34.01
C PRO A 345 -25.25 -62.36 34.32
N ALA A 346 -24.50 -61.64 33.48
CA ALA A 346 -24.75 -60.24 33.13
C ALA A 346 -24.50 -60.01 31.63
N ALA A 347 -25.28 -59.13 31.00
CA ALA A 347 -25.18 -58.80 29.57
C ALA A 347 -25.09 -57.25 29.38
N PRO A 348 -25.48 -56.62 28.26
CA PRO A 348 -24.50 -55.88 27.46
C PRO A 348 -24.71 -54.36 27.44
N ASN A 349 -23.64 -53.59 27.69
CA ASN A 349 -23.63 -52.15 27.41
C ASN A 349 -23.05 -51.88 26.02
N SER A 350 -23.93 -51.74 25.04
CA SER A 350 -23.64 -51.09 23.76
C SER A 350 -23.78 -49.57 23.89
N GLU A 351 -22.67 -48.84 24.00
CA GLU A 351 -22.69 -47.38 23.78
C GLU A 351 -22.49 -47.05 22.29
N PRO A 352 -23.15 -45.99 21.76
CA PRO A 352 -23.24 -45.76 20.33
C PRO A 352 -22.09 -44.93 19.75
N LEU A 353 -21.89 -45.08 18.44
CA LEU A 353 -21.05 -44.20 17.61
C LEU A 353 -21.49 -42.73 17.74
N GLN A 354 -20.71 -41.89 18.43
CA GLN A 354 -20.76 -40.44 18.22
C GLN A 354 -19.72 -40.05 17.16
N ASN A 355 -20.22 -39.64 16.00
CA ASN A 355 -19.45 -39.23 14.83
C ASN A 355 -19.51 -37.70 14.65
N PRO A 356 -18.43 -36.94 14.93
CA PRO A 356 -18.44 -35.48 14.83
C PRO A 356 -17.96 -34.97 13.44
N ILE A 357 -18.47 -35.53 12.34
CA ILE A 357 -18.32 -34.93 11.00
C ILE A 357 -19.65 -34.28 10.59
N GLN A 358 -20.03 -33.20 11.29
CA GLN A 358 -21.04 -32.23 10.79
C GLN A 358 -21.07 -30.94 11.62
N ARG A 359 -20.12 -30.04 11.36
CA ARG A 359 -20.32 -28.59 11.50
C ARG A 359 -19.64 -27.84 10.35
N GLN A 360 -20.37 -26.86 9.82
CA GLN A 360 -19.83 -25.66 9.17
C GLN A 360 -19.13 -25.83 7.80
N TYR A 361 -19.80 -26.53 6.89
CA TYR A 361 -19.87 -26.07 5.49
C TYR A 361 -21.17 -25.28 5.32
N ASP A 362 -21.18 -24.03 5.81
CA ASP A 362 -22.26 -23.04 5.58
C ASP A 362 -21.76 -21.65 6.03
N ASP A 363 -20.86 -21.06 5.24
CA ASP A 363 -20.53 -19.61 5.13
C ASP A 363 -19.26 -19.47 4.25
N ALA A 364 -19.09 -18.44 3.40
CA ALA A 364 -20.05 -17.48 2.87
C ALA A 364 -19.61 -16.99 1.49
N SER A 365 -20.56 -16.86 0.55
CA SER A 365 -20.47 -16.07 -0.69
C SER A 365 -19.09 -15.84 -1.32
N TRP A 366 -18.70 -16.67 -2.29
CA TRP A 366 -17.78 -16.25 -3.35
C TRP A 366 -18.43 -15.10 -4.15
N ARG A 367 -18.20 -13.86 -3.73
CA ARG A 367 -18.70 -12.68 -4.46
C ARG A 367 -17.98 -12.56 -5.79
N GLN A 368 -18.69 -12.95 -6.86
CA GLN A 368 -18.43 -12.47 -8.21
C GLN A 368 -18.29 -10.94 -8.15
N ARG A 369 -17.08 -10.43 -8.40
CA ARG A 369 -16.92 -9.08 -8.95
C ARG A 369 -16.62 -9.23 -10.43
N SER A 370 -17.63 -8.94 -11.22
CA SER A 370 -17.56 -8.77 -12.66
C SER A 370 -16.43 -7.80 -13.01
N ASP A 371 -15.50 -8.27 -13.83
CA ASP A 371 -14.52 -7.48 -14.54
C ASP A 371 -15.21 -6.60 -15.61
N PRO A 372 -15.20 -5.25 -15.48
CA PRO A 372 -15.71 -4.35 -16.50
C PRO A 372 -14.56 -3.94 -17.44
N ARG A 373 -14.51 -4.61 -18.59
CA ARG A 373 -13.58 -4.34 -19.71
C ARG A 373 -13.59 -2.88 -20.18
N ILE A 374 -12.41 -2.47 -20.67
CA ILE A 374 -12.15 -1.61 -21.87
C ILE A 374 -12.92 -0.28 -21.91
#